data_AF-A0AA84ZRT6-F1
#
_entry.id   AF-A0AA84ZRT6-F1
#
_cell.length_a   1.000
_cell.length_b   1.000
_cell.length_c   1.000
_cell.angle_alpha   90.00
_cell.angle_beta   90.00
_cell.angle_gamma   90.00
#
_symmetry.space_group_name_H-M   'P 1'
#
loop_
_entity.id
_entity.type
_entity.pdbx_description
1 polymer ?
#
loop_
_entity_poly.entity_id
_entity_poly.type
_entity_poly.pdbx_seq_one_letter_code
_entity_poly.pdbx_strand_id
1 'polypeptide(L)'
;MIISSGLLCLFTAFIGIISLIKQIQYIALIHIGGLMISAIIEFSTATMSAISKDQFFMKVNSSLHESIVHYHMDYDIKNEFNNLQMSLGCCGASYFRDYLKIHSTVPSSCKPTSYGFGCVRAISRYMQQYIIMLMYLCFIFAILKGIYIIISILLFRKTVGKGNSSV
;
A
#
# COMPACT_ATOMS: atom_id res chain seq x y z
N MET A 1 7.02 1.81 4.21
CA MET A 1 6.81 2.90 3.25
C MET A 1 5.66 3.82 3.67
N ILE A 2 4.45 3.30 3.93
CA ILE A 2 3.26 4.08 4.33
C ILE A 2 3.51 4.95 5.57
N ILE A 3 4.18 4.41 6.60
CA ILE A 3 4.50 5.15 7.84
C ILE A 3 5.48 6.30 7.55
N SER A 4 6.49 6.06 6.70
CA SER A 4 7.49 7.06 6.32
C SER A 4 6.90 8.15 5.43
N SER A 5 6.05 7.81 4.46
CA SER A 5 5.38 8.80 3.61
C SER A 5 4.37 9.64 4.40
N GLY A 6 3.66 9.02 5.36
CA GLY A 6 2.74 9.72 6.26
C GLY A 6 3.45 10.77 7.11
N LEU A 7 4.62 10.43 7.66
CA LEU A 7 5.43 11.35 8.45
C LEU A 7 5.88 12.58 7.63
N LEU A 8 6.35 12.35 6.39
CA LEU A 8 6.75 13.41 5.47
C LEU A 8 5.58 14.33 5.10
N CYS A 9 4.38 13.76 4.91
CA CYS A 9 3.17 14.54 4.63
C CYS A 9 2.80 15.45 5.81
N LEU A 10 2.98 14.97 7.05
CA LEU A 10 2.75 15.74 8.26
C LEU A 10 3.73 16.92 8.36
N PHE A 11 5.03 16.67 8.16
CA PHE A 11 6.05 17.72 8.23
C PHE A 11 5.84 18.81 7.17
N THR A 12 5.56 18.42 5.93
CA THR A 12 5.27 19.38 4.86
C THR A 12 4.01 20.20 5.14
N ALA A 13 2.96 19.60 5.72
CA ALA A 13 1.78 20.33 6.14
C ALA A 13 2.09 21.40 7.21
N PHE A 14 2.90 21.06 8.22
CA PHE A 14 3.33 22.03 9.25
C PHE A 14 4.11 23.20 8.65
N ILE A 15 5.07 22.92 7.75
CA ILE A 15 5.85 23.95 7.07
C ILE A 15 4.93 24.85 6.23
N GLY A 16 3.94 24.27 5.54
CA GLY A 16 2.94 25.02 4.77
C GLY A 16 2.14 26.01 5.64
N ILE A 17 1.71 25.59 6.82
CA ILE A 17 1.01 26.47 7.77
C ILE A 17 1.92 27.61 8.25
N ILE A 18 3.16 27.30 8.62
CA ILE A 18 4.15 28.30 9.06
C ILE A 18 4.44 29.29 7.93
N SER A 19 4.56 28.81 6.69
CA SER A 19 4.77 29.64 5.49
C SER A 19 3.65 30.65 5.31
N LEU A 20 2.39 30.26 5.58
CA LEU A 20 1.24 31.15 5.48
C LEU A 20 1.24 32.24 6.56
N ILE A 21 1.59 31.88 7.80
CA ILE A 21 1.61 32.82 8.93
C ILE A 21 2.76 33.82 8.81
N LYS A 22 3.97 33.36 8.47
CA LYS A 22 5.18 34.19 8.48
C LYS A 22 5.42 34.94 7.17
N GLN A 23 4.77 34.56 6.06
CA GLN A 23 4.97 35.12 4.70
C GLN A 23 6.44 35.20 4.24
N ILE A 24 7.33 34.39 4.84
CA ILE A 24 8.75 34.36 4.50
C ILE A 24 8.94 33.55 3.23
N GLN A 25 9.46 34.19 2.18
CA GLN A 25 9.67 33.58 0.86
C GLN A 25 10.52 32.30 0.91
N TYR A 26 11.53 32.26 1.78
CA TYR A 26 12.39 31.08 1.96
C TYR A 26 11.64 29.85 2.49
N ILE A 27 10.69 30.03 3.42
CA ILE A 27 9.89 28.92 3.97
C ILE A 27 8.94 28.38 2.90
N ALA A 28 8.39 29.26 2.05
CA ALA A 28 7.58 28.85 0.90
C ALA A 28 8.37 28.00 -0.10
N LEU A 29 9.63 28.35 -0.37
CA LEU A 29 10.51 27.58 -1.26
C LEU A 29 10.81 26.18 -0.69
N ILE A 30 11.08 26.08 0.61
CA ILE A 30 11.27 24.79 1.29
C ILE A 30 10.01 23.93 1.20
N HIS A 31 8.82 24.53 1.41
CA HIS A 31 7.55 23.82 1.29
C HIS A 31 7.33 23.25 -0.11
N ILE A 32 7.54 24.07 -1.16
CA ILE A 32 7.42 23.64 -2.56
C ILE A 32 8.42 22.51 -2.86
N GLY A 33 9.69 22.66 -2.43
CA GLY A 33 10.71 21.63 -2.60
C GLY A 33 10.34 20.31 -1.91
N GLY A 34 9.83 20.36 -0.68
CA GLY A 34 9.37 19.18 0.05
C GLY A 34 8.21 18.47 -0.65
N LEU A 35 7.26 19.22 -1.21
CA LEU A 35 6.16 18.66 -1.98
C LEU A 35 6.62 18.00 -3.29
N MET A 36 7.61 18.59 -3.97
CA MET A 36 8.23 17.99 -5.16
C MET A 36 8.91 16.65 -4.83
N ILE A 37 9.74 16.60 -3.79
CA ILE A 37 10.39 15.36 -3.34
C ILE A 37 9.35 14.30 -3.00
N SER A 38 8.31 14.70 -2.26
CA SER A 38 7.23 13.79 -1.91
C SER A 38 6.47 13.26 -3.14
N ALA A 39 6.31 14.06 -4.20
CA ALA A 39 5.68 13.62 -5.44
C ALA A 39 6.54 12.58 -6.18
N ILE A 40 7.87 12.73 -6.18
CA ILE A 40 8.80 11.75 -6.77
C ILE A 40 8.74 10.42 -6.03
N ILE A 41 8.69 10.45 -4.69
CA ILE A 41 8.55 9.26 -3.86
C ILE A 41 7.23 8.55 -4.23
N GLU A 42 6.12 9.29 -4.24
CA GLU A 42 4.80 8.76 -4.57
C GLU A 42 4.75 8.10 -5.95
N PHE A 43 5.33 8.74 -6.98
CA PHE A 43 5.47 8.14 -8.30
C PHE A 43 6.27 6.84 -8.29
N SER A 44 7.40 6.82 -7.58
CA SER A 44 8.23 5.62 -7.42
C SER A 44 7.49 4.50 -6.66
N THR A 45 6.66 4.86 -5.68
CA THR A 45 5.85 3.88 -4.94
C THR A 45 4.79 3.25 -5.82
N ALA A 46 4.17 4.02 -6.73
CA ALA A 46 3.15 3.53 -7.64
C ALA A 46 3.73 2.50 -8.62
N THR A 47 4.90 2.79 -9.20
CA THR A 47 5.58 1.86 -10.12
C THR A 47 6.06 0.60 -9.40
N MET A 48 6.66 0.73 -8.21
CA MET A 48 7.09 -0.41 -7.40
C MET A 48 5.91 -1.30 -7.00
N SER A 49 4.76 -0.71 -6.66
CA SER A 49 3.55 -1.47 -6.31
C SER A 49 3.01 -2.27 -7.49
N ALA A 50 3.10 -1.74 -8.71
CA ALA A 50 2.71 -2.45 -9.92
C ALA A 50 3.60 -3.68 -10.17
N ILE A 51 4.93 -3.55 -10.02
CA ILE A 51 5.89 -4.64 -10.22
C ILE A 51 5.80 -5.68 -9.10
N SER A 52 5.66 -5.23 -7.85
CA SER A 52 5.63 -6.11 -6.67
C SER A 52 4.39 -7.00 -6.63
N LYS A 53 3.33 -6.67 -7.37
CA LYS A 53 2.09 -7.45 -7.45
C LYS A 53 2.36 -8.88 -7.93
N ASP A 54 3.16 -9.05 -8.97
CA ASP A 54 3.46 -10.39 -9.53
C ASP A 54 4.36 -11.19 -8.58
N GLN A 55 5.37 -10.54 -8.00
CA GLN A 55 6.24 -11.15 -6.99
C GLN A 55 5.46 -11.56 -5.74
N PHE A 56 4.49 -10.74 -5.32
CA PHE A 56 3.62 -11.03 -4.20
C PHE A 56 2.80 -12.29 -4.46
N PHE A 57 2.16 -12.42 -5.63
CA PHE A 57 1.38 -13.62 -5.95
C PHE A 57 2.22 -14.88 -6.01
N MET A 58 3.43 -14.79 -6.57
CA MET A 58 4.37 -15.92 -6.59
C MET A 58 4.75 -16.34 -5.17
N LYS A 59 5.09 -15.37 -4.31
CA LYS A 59 5.47 -15.63 -2.92
C LYS A 59 4.32 -16.18 -2.09
N VAL A 60 3.13 -15.62 -2.23
CA VAL A 60 1.91 -16.15 -1.61
C VAL A 60 1.66 -17.59 -2.03
N ASN A 61 1.78 -17.88 -3.33
CA ASN A 61 1.57 -19.22 -3.85
C ASN A 61 2.56 -20.21 -3.22
N SER A 62 3.86 -19.90 -3.21
CA SER A 62 4.86 -20.78 -2.61
C SER A 62 4.67 -20.93 -1.10
N SER A 63 4.49 -19.81 -0.38
CA SER A 63 4.38 -19.81 1.08
C SER A 63 3.14 -20.56 1.58
N LEU A 64 2.00 -20.46 0.90
CA LEU A 64 0.80 -21.20 1.30
C LEU A 64 0.89 -22.69 1.00
N HIS A 65 1.53 -23.09 -0.10
CA HIS A 65 1.80 -24.51 -0.37
C HIS A 65 2.77 -25.10 0.66
N GLU A 66 3.82 -24.36 1.02
CA GLU A 66 4.77 -24.73 2.08
C GLU A 66 4.08 -24.81 3.46
N SER A 67 3.21 -23.84 3.78
CA SER A 67 2.47 -23.83 5.05
C SER A 67 1.61 -25.09 5.25
N ILE A 68 1.07 -25.67 4.17
CA ILE A 68 0.29 -26.91 4.27
C ILE A 68 1.17 -28.10 4.64
N VAL A 69 2.36 -28.20 4.07
CA VAL A 69 3.32 -29.27 4.39
C VAL A 69 3.67 -29.25 5.88
N HIS A 70 3.82 -28.06 6.46
CA HIS A 70 4.15 -27.87 7.87
C HIS A 70 2.94 -27.71 8.79
N TYR A 71 1.71 -27.78 8.27
CA TYR A 71 0.48 -27.47 9.00
C TYR A 71 0.26 -28.31 10.27
N HIS A 72 0.71 -29.56 10.29
CA HIS A 72 0.61 -30.42 11.49
C HIS A 72 1.88 -30.46 12.35
N MET A 73 2.98 -29.91 11.84
CA MET A 73 4.29 -29.95 12.49
C MET A 73 4.53 -28.70 13.34
N ASP A 74 3.91 -27.59 12.95
CA ASP A 74 4.12 -26.28 13.56
C ASP A 74 2.77 -25.69 14.01
N TYR A 75 2.68 -25.38 15.31
CA TYR A 75 1.46 -24.86 15.94
C TYR A 75 1.12 -23.44 15.45
N ASP A 76 2.12 -22.60 15.23
CA ASP A 76 1.92 -21.22 14.81
C ASP A 76 1.44 -21.18 13.36
N ILE A 77 2.07 -21.97 12.49
CA ILE A 77 1.61 -22.15 11.09
C ILE A 77 0.18 -22.68 11.07
N LYS A 78 -0.13 -23.67 11.90
CA LYS A 78 -1.49 -24.23 12.02
C LYS A 78 -2.51 -23.14 12.39
N ASN A 79 -2.22 -22.35 13.42
CA ASN A 79 -3.14 -21.33 13.92
C ASN A 79 -3.38 -20.22 12.88
N GLU A 80 -2.31 -19.70 12.28
CA GLU A 80 -2.41 -18.65 11.25
C GLU A 80 -3.13 -19.16 10.00
N PHE A 81 -2.85 -20.38 9.56
CA PHE A 81 -3.52 -20.95 8.40
C PHE A 81 -5.01 -21.23 8.67
N ASN A 82 -5.37 -21.60 9.91
CA ASN A 82 -6.78 -21.72 10.30
C ASN A 82 -7.51 -20.39 10.30
N ASN A 83 -6.89 -19.35 10.83
CA ASN A 83 -7.43 -18.00 10.81
C ASN A 83 -7.64 -17.52 9.37
N LEU A 84 -6.68 -17.80 8.47
CA LEU A 84 -6.79 -17.49 7.06
C LEU A 84 -7.98 -18.20 6.40
N GLN A 85 -8.11 -19.51 6.60
CA GLN A 85 -9.21 -20.32 6.04
C GLN A 85 -10.58 -19.83 6.50
N MET A 86 -10.72 -19.52 7.79
CA MET A 86 -11.95 -19.00 8.37
C MET A 86 -12.26 -17.58 7.88
N SER A 87 -11.26 -16.70 7.83
CA SER A 87 -11.45 -15.28 7.50
C SER A 87 -11.79 -15.08 6.03
N LEU A 88 -11.18 -15.87 5.14
CA LEU A 88 -11.35 -15.75 3.69
C LEU A 88 -12.29 -16.81 3.10
N GLY A 89 -12.84 -17.71 3.93
CA GLY A 89 -13.74 -18.77 3.48
C GLY A 89 -13.11 -19.70 2.45
N CYS A 90 -11.83 -20.04 2.63
CA CYS A 90 -11.04 -20.86 1.72
C CYS A 90 -10.57 -22.15 2.38
N CYS A 91 -10.03 -23.08 1.60
CA CYS A 91 -9.53 -24.35 2.11
C CYS A 91 -8.32 -24.88 1.33
N GLY A 92 -7.27 -25.24 2.06
CA GLY A 92 -5.99 -25.62 1.46
C GLY A 92 -5.37 -24.46 0.65
N ALA A 93 -4.29 -24.74 -0.08
CA ALA A 93 -3.55 -23.71 -0.79
C ALA A 93 -4.25 -23.48 -2.13
N SER A 94 -4.46 -24.58 -2.85
CA SER A 94 -5.24 -24.66 -4.07
C SER A 94 -6.67 -25.16 -3.82
N TYR A 95 -6.84 -26.18 -2.96
CA TYR A 95 -8.15 -26.74 -2.58
C TYR A 95 -8.00 -27.77 -1.44
N PHE A 96 -9.12 -28.28 -0.90
CA PHE A 96 -9.11 -29.17 0.29
C PHE A 96 -8.26 -30.44 0.16
N ARG A 97 -8.08 -30.98 -1.06
CA ARG A 97 -7.30 -32.22 -1.25
C ARG A 97 -5.80 -32.00 -1.07
N ASP A 98 -5.32 -30.77 -0.91
CA ASP A 98 -3.92 -30.53 -0.58
C ASP A 98 -3.53 -31.19 0.75
N TYR A 99 -4.46 -31.27 1.71
CA TYR A 99 -4.28 -32.06 2.93
C TYR A 99 -4.20 -33.57 2.64
N LEU A 100 -5.03 -34.08 1.73
CA LEU A 100 -5.04 -35.49 1.36
C LEU A 100 -3.73 -35.92 0.66
N LYS A 101 -3.13 -35.04 -0.15
CA LYS A 101 -1.85 -35.30 -0.84
C LYS A 101 -0.70 -35.50 0.14
N ILE A 102 -0.76 -34.91 1.33
CA ILE A 102 0.23 -35.06 2.39
C ILE A 102 -0.21 -36.05 3.47
N HIS A 103 -1.20 -36.91 3.18
CA HIS A 103 -1.77 -37.90 4.10
C HIS A 103 -2.30 -37.29 5.42
N SER A 104 -2.80 -36.06 5.35
CA SER A 104 -3.38 -35.30 6.45
C SER A 104 -4.92 -35.27 6.37
N THR A 105 -5.54 -35.00 7.52
CA THR A 105 -6.99 -34.76 7.61
C THR A 105 -7.32 -33.30 7.34
N VAL A 106 -8.44 -33.08 6.66
CA VAL A 106 -8.95 -31.72 6.43
C VAL A 106 -9.36 -31.11 7.78
N PRO A 107 -8.86 -29.91 8.14
CA PRO A 107 -9.16 -29.30 9.44
C PRO A 107 -10.59 -28.75 9.52
N SER A 108 -11.10 -28.61 10.75
CA SER A 108 -12.44 -28.07 11.01
C SER A 108 -12.63 -26.60 10.60
N SER A 109 -11.54 -25.85 10.48
CA SER A 109 -11.50 -24.49 9.91
C SER A 109 -11.94 -24.45 8.45
N CYS A 110 -11.81 -25.56 7.73
CA CYS A 110 -12.25 -25.72 6.36
C CYS A 110 -13.70 -26.26 6.33
N LYS A 111 -14.65 -25.39 5.96
CA LYS A 111 -16.07 -25.75 5.81
C LYS A 111 -16.32 -26.44 4.46
N PRO A 112 -17.29 -27.38 4.35
CA PRO A 112 -17.63 -28.04 3.09
C PRO A 112 -17.91 -27.08 1.92
N THR A 113 -18.50 -25.93 2.20
CA THR A 113 -18.77 -24.85 1.23
C THR A 113 -17.50 -24.26 0.61
N SER A 114 -16.36 -24.40 1.28
CA SER A 114 -15.06 -23.82 0.90
C SER A 114 -14.11 -24.83 0.25
N TYR A 115 -14.51 -26.10 0.13
CA TYR A 115 -13.62 -27.18 -0.34
C TYR A 115 -13.08 -26.93 -1.76
N GLY A 116 -13.89 -26.31 -2.62
CA GLY A 116 -13.52 -25.97 -4.00
C GLY A 116 -12.71 -24.68 -4.16
N PHE A 117 -12.41 -23.96 -3.08
CA PHE A 117 -11.80 -22.62 -3.16
C PHE A 117 -10.52 -22.51 -2.32
N GLY A 118 -9.36 -22.54 -2.99
CA GLY A 118 -8.05 -22.44 -2.35
C GLY A 118 -7.69 -21.07 -1.81
N CYS A 119 -6.91 -21.05 -0.72
CA CYS A 119 -6.50 -19.83 -0.05
C CYS A 119 -5.52 -18.97 -0.85
N VAL A 120 -4.73 -19.55 -1.77
CA VAL A 120 -3.89 -18.77 -2.69
C VAL A 120 -4.76 -17.86 -3.54
N ARG A 121 -5.85 -18.37 -4.10
CA ARG A 121 -6.77 -17.58 -4.91
C ARG A 121 -7.55 -16.58 -4.04
N ALA A 122 -7.99 -16.99 -2.85
CA ALA A 122 -8.74 -16.14 -1.93
C ALA A 122 -7.95 -14.90 -1.52
N ILE A 123 -6.73 -15.10 -1.01
CA ILE A 123 -5.87 -14.00 -0.55
C ILE A 123 -5.41 -13.14 -1.73
N SER A 124 -5.13 -13.75 -2.89
CA SER A 124 -4.74 -13.00 -4.09
C SER A 124 -5.84 -12.06 -4.55
N ARG A 125 -7.11 -12.51 -4.55
CA ARG A 125 -8.26 -11.66 -4.90
C ARG A 125 -8.48 -10.55 -3.88
N TYR A 126 -8.42 -10.88 -2.58
CA TYR A 126 -8.58 -9.91 -1.51
C TYR A 126 -7.52 -8.79 -1.60
N MET A 127 -6.25 -9.18 -1.73
CA MET A 127 -5.14 -8.23 -1.83
C MET A 127 -5.17 -7.44 -3.14
N GLN A 128 -5.58 -8.07 -4.25
CA GLN A 128 -5.71 -7.38 -5.53
C GLN A 128 -6.75 -6.25 -5.46
N GLN A 129 -7.90 -6.47 -4.81
CA GLN A 129 -8.90 -5.40 -4.62
C GLN A 129 -8.32 -4.23 -3.82
N TYR A 130 -7.60 -4.52 -2.73
CA TYR A 130 -6.97 -3.50 -1.91
C TYR A 130 -5.88 -2.71 -2.67
N ILE A 131 -5.01 -3.39 -3.42
CA ILE A 131 -3.96 -2.76 -4.25
C ILE A 131 -4.58 -1.82 -5.29
N ILE A 132 -5.68 -2.23 -5.95
CA ILE A 132 -6.37 -1.39 -6.93
C ILE A 132 -6.93 -0.13 -6.26
N MET A 133 -7.57 -0.26 -5.09
CA MET A 133 -8.10 0.88 -4.34
C MET A 133 -6.99 1.86 -3.94
N LEU A 134 -5.85 1.35 -3.45
CA LEU A 134 -4.68 2.18 -3.13
C LEU A 134 -4.14 2.92 -4.36
N MET A 135 -4.07 2.26 -5.51
CA MET A 135 -3.60 2.86 -6.76
C MET A 135 -4.48 4.06 -7.17
N TYR A 136 -5.81 3.92 -7.09
CA TYR A 136 -6.73 5.03 -7.35
C TYR A 136 -6.54 6.20 -6.37
N LEU A 137 -6.38 5.91 -5.08
CA LEU A 137 -6.13 6.94 -4.07
C LEU A 137 -4.83 7.69 -4.34
N CYS A 138 -3.73 6.98 -4.62
CA CYS A 138 -2.44 7.60 -4.98
C CYS A 138 -2.56 8.47 -6.24
N PHE A 139 -3.33 8.04 -7.25
CA PHE A 139 -3.51 8.83 -8.46
C PHE A 139 -4.24 10.16 -8.18
N ILE A 140 -5.30 10.12 -7.36
CA ILE A 140 -6.03 11.33 -6.94
C ILE A 140 -5.11 12.27 -6.14
N PHE A 141 -4.36 11.75 -5.17
CA PHE A 141 -3.42 12.56 -4.38
C PHE A 141 -2.32 13.18 -5.24
N ALA A 142 -1.77 12.44 -6.21
CA ALA A 142 -0.79 12.96 -7.14
C ALA A 142 -1.33 14.14 -7.96
N ILE A 143 -2.57 14.07 -8.46
CA ILE A 143 -3.22 15.17 -9.19
C ILE A 143 -3.39 16.39 -8.29
N LEU A 144 -3.99 16.21 -7.10
CA LEU A 144 -4.23 17.29 -6.15
C LEU A 144 -2.92 18.01 -5.78
N LYS A 145 -1.87 17.24 -5.55
CA LYS A 145 -0.54 17.73 -5.21
C LYS A 145 0.13 18.46 -6.38
N GLY A 146 -0.02 17.95 -7.60
CA GLY A 146 0.43 18.63 -8.82
C GLY A 146 -0.22 20.00 -8.98
N ILE A 147 -1.55 20.07 -8.83
CA ILE A 147 -2.30 21.34 -8.85
C ILE A 147 -1.81 22.28 -7.75
N TYR A 148 -1.64 21.77 -6.53
CA TYR A 148 -1.16 22.56 -5.39
C TYR A 148 0.25 23.14 -5.63
N ILE A 149 1.17 22.35 -6.20
CA ILE A 149 2.52 22.80 -6.53
C ILE A 149 2.47 23.92 -7.57
N ILE A 150 1.66 23.76 -8.63
CA ILE A 150 1.49 24.79 -9.67
C ILE A 150 0.98 26.10 -9.05
N ILE A 151 -0.09 26.03 -8.26
CA ILE A 151 -0.65 27.21 -7.58
C ILE A 151 0.39 27.85 -6.66
N SER A 152 1.13 27.05 -5.89
CA SER A 152 2.15 27.53 -4.95
C SER A 152 3.29 28.25 -5.69
N ILE A 153 3.74 27.72 -6.83
CA ILE A 153 4.75 28.37 -7.68
C ILE A 153 4.22 29.69 -8.26
N LEU A 154 2.98 29.73 -8.74
CA LEU A 154 2.36 30.95 -9.27
C LEU A 154 2.25 32.05 -8.20
N LEU A 155 1.82 31.69 -6.99
CA LEU A 155 1.74 32.61 -5.85
C LEU A 155 3.12 33.11 -5.43
N PHE A 156 4.12 32.23 -5.40
CA PHE A 156 5.51 32.60 -5.11
C PHE A 156 6.05 33.62 -6.12
N ARG A 157 5.90 33.35 -7.43
CA ARG A 157 6.34 34.27 -8.50
C ARG A 157 5.65 35.63 -8.42
N LYS A 158 4.35 35.66 -8.12
CA LYS A 158 3.60 36.93 -7.96
C LYS A 158 4.11 37.75 -6.77
N THR A 159 4.50 37.10 -5.68
CA THR A 159 4.98 37.77 -4.46
C THR A 159 6.38 38.36 -4.69
N VAL A 160 7.28 37.62 -5.34
CA VAL A 160 8.61 38.11 -5.73
C VAL A 160 8.51 39.28 -6.72
N GLY A 161 7.64 39.19 -7.73
CA GLY A 161 7.46 40.25 -8.72
C GLY A 161 6.95 41.58 -8.13
N LYS A 162 6.11 41.53 -7.09
CA LYS A 162 5.69 42.73 -6.35
C LYS A 162 6.82 43.37 -5.56
N GLY A 163 7.68 42.57 -4.92
CA GLY A 163 8.82 43.08 -4.13
C GLY A 163 9.84 43.85 -4.96
N ASN A 164 10.08 43.44 -6.22
CA ASN A 164 10.99 44.12 -7.14
C ASN A 164 10.42 45.40 -7.79
N SER A 165 9.10 45.61 -7.73
CA SER A 165 8.46 46.81 -8.33
C SER A 165 8.29 47.96 -7.32
N SER A 166 8.71 47.76 -6.08
CA SER A 166 8.63 48.71 -4.96
C SER A 166 10.00 49.20 -4.47
N VAL A 167 11.04 49.00 -5.28
CA VAL A 167 12.40 49.54 -5.10
C VAL A 167 12.70 50.49 -6.24
#